data_AF-A0A3C1BGN0-F1
#
_entry.id   AF-A0A3C1BGN0-F1
#
_cell.length_a   1.000
_cell.length_b   1.000
_cell.length_c   1.000
_cell.angle_alpha   90.00
_cell.angle_beta   90.00
_cell.angle_gamma   90.00
#
_symmetry.space_group_name_H-M   'P 1'
#
loop_
_entity.id
_entity.type
_entity.pdbx_description
1 polymer ?
#
loop_
_entity_poly.entity_id
_entity_poly.type
_entity_poly.pdbx_seq_one_letter_code
_entity_poly.pdbx_strand_id
1 'polypeptide(L)'
;MSYYERIRELTKSVPVSLVDFGIPCDPARTPMQASSNFITNKEQGDWAENLITRAINETSKNHVAIKYGKSDDLVAGEDGFDSFYRDFQTELD
;
A
#
# COMPACT_ATOMS: atom_id res chain seq x y z
N MET A 1 -17.72 12.92 16.29
CA MET A 1 -16.41 13.19 15.69
C MET A 1 -15.94 11.92 14.99
N SER A 2 -15.92 11.90 13.67
CA SER A 2 -15.43 10.74 12.91
C SER A 2 -13.90 10.65 13.04
N TYR A 3 -13.33 9.48 12.73
CA TYR A 3 -11.87 9.33 12.70
C TYR A 3 -11.22 10.30 11.69
N TYR A 4 -11.91 10.56 10.57
CA TYR A 4 -11.47 11.48 9.52
C TYR A 4 -11.34 12.92 10.02
N GLU A 5 -12.35 13.41 10.76
CA GLU A 5 -12.30 14.75 11.37
C GLU A 5 -11.15 14.88 12.35
N ARG A 6 -10.89 13.85 13.14
CA ARG A 6 -9.77 13.84 14.10
C ARG A 6 -8.41 13.88 13.42
N ILE A 7 -8.23 13.12 12.34
CA ILE A 7 -6.99 13.16 11.54
C ILE A 7 -6.80 14.56 10.95
N ARG A 8 -7.86 15.16 10.39
CA ARG A 8 -7.82 16.51 9.81
C ARG A 8 -7.46 17.61 10.82
N GLU A 9 -7.92 17.50 12.07
CA GLU A 9 -7.49 18.45 13.11
C GLU A 9 -6.03 18.25 13.51
N LEU A 10 -5.54 17.01 13.54
CA LEU A 10 -4.14 16.71 13.83
C LEU A 10 -3.20 17.24 12.73
N THR A 11 -3.58 17.15 11.46
CA THR A 11 -2.74 17.64 10.35
C THR A 11 -2.50 19.14 10.42
N LYS A 12 -3.44 19.93 10.97
CA LYS A 12 -3.26 21.37 11.18
C LYS A 12 -2.15 21.72 12.18
N SER A 13 -1.78 20.80 13.06
CA SER A 13 -0.69 21.00 14.03
C SER A 13 0.70 20.77 13.44
N VAL A 14 0.78 20.20 12.23
CA VAL A 14 2.04 19.93 11.54
C VAL A 14 2.58 21.23 10.93
N PRO A 15 3.82 21.63 11.23
CA PRO A 15 4.44 22.79 10.61
C PRO A 15 4.52 22.66 9.09
N VAL A 16 4.12 23.73 8.37
CA VAL A 16 4.22 23.83 6.90
C VAL A 16 5.66 23.64 6.40
N SER A 17 6.65 23.97 7.23
CA SER A 17 8.08 23.74 6.92
C SER A 17 8.46 22.27 6.81
N LEU A 18 7.67 21.35 7.38
CA LEU A 18 7.88 19.91 7.26
C LEU A 18 7.09 19.34 6.08
N VAL A 19 5.79 19.67 6.02
CA VAL A 19 4.87 19.21 4.97
C VAL A 19 3.79 20.28 4.77
N ASP A 20 3.59 20.72 3.53
CA ASP A 20 2.51 21.64 3.16
C ASP A 20 1.34 20.87 2.51
N PHE A 21 0.28 20.63 3.28
CA PHE A 21 -0.94 19.97 2.80
C PHE A 21 -1.81 20.87 1.91
N GLY A 22 -1.44 22.13 1.69
CA GLY A 22 -2.11 23.05 0.77
C GLY A 22 -1.64 22.95 -0.67
N ILE A 23 -0.57 22.20 -0.94
CA ILE A 23 0.01 21.99 -2.26
C ILE A 23 -0.50 20.64 -2.82
N PRO A 24 -0.85 20.56 -4.12
CA PRO A 24 -1.17 19.28 -4.75
C PRO A 24 -0.01 18.28 -4.60
N CYS A 25 -0.34 17.01 -4.37
CA CYS A 25 0.67 15.95 -4.42
C CYS A 25 1.23 15.83 -5.84
N ASP A 26 2.54 15.84 -6.00
CA ASP A 26 3.16 15.56 -7.30
C ASP A 26 3.01 14.06 -7.61
N PRO A 27 2.42 13.68 -8.76
CA PRO A 27 2.27 12.27 -9.11
C PRO A 27 3.65 11.62 -9.19
N ALA A 28 3.86 10.57 -8.41
CA ALA A 28 5.13 9.86 -8.42
C ALA A 28 5.39 9.26 -9.81
N ARG A 29 6.65 9.23 -10.24
CA ARG A 29 6.99 8.64 -11.54
C ARG A 29 6.73 7.14 -11.50
N THR A 30 5.96 6.64 -12.46
CA THR A 30 5.71 5.21 -12.61
C THR A 30 7.02 4.44 -12.78
N PRO A 31 7.31 3.47 -11.91
CA PRO A 31 8.45 2.59 -12.11
C PRO A 31 8.32 1.82 -13.43
N MET A 32 9.37 1.85 -14.26
CA MET A 32 9.34 1.18 -15.58
C MET A 32 9.77 -0.29 -15.52
N GLN A 33 10.57 -0.67 -14.52
CA GLN A 33 11.09 -2.04 -14.36
C GLN A 33 11.26 -2.38 -12.90
N ALA A 34 11.06 -3.65 -12.56
CA ALA A 34 11.47 -4.23 -11.30
C ALA A 34 12.74 -5.08 -11.46
N SER A 35 13.65 -4.97 -10.50
CA SER A 35 14.83 -5.84 -10.47
C SER A 35 14.46 -7.28 -10.10
N SER A 36 15.22 -8.25 -10.59
CA SER A 36 15.00 -9.67 -10.25
C SER A 36 15.01 -9.92 -8.74
N ASN A 37 15.90 -9.26 -7.99
CA ASN A 37 15.93 -9.36 -6.52
C ASN A 37 14.65 -8.83 -5.87
N PHE A 38 14.06 -7.74 -6.40
CA PHE A 38 12.80 -7.22 -5.90
C PHE A 38 11.67 -8.23 -6.11
N ILE A 39 11.58 -8.82 -7.31
CA ILE A 39 10.56 -9.82 -7.62
C ILE A 39 10.71 -11.04 -6.71
N THR A 40 11.92 -11.58 -6.56
CA THR A 40 12.16 -12.72 -5.67
C THR A 40 11.79 -12.42 -4.22
N ASN A 41 12.12 -11.22 -3.72
CA ASN A 41 11.78 -10.81 -2.36
C ASN A 41 10.26 -10.64 -2.18
N LYS A 42 9.55 -10.11 -3.19
CA LYS A 42 8.09 -10.00 -3.20
C LYS A 42 7.46 -11.38 -3.06
N GLU A 43 7.81 -12.32 -3.95
CA GLU A 43 7.26 -13.68 -3.93
C GLU A 43 7.52 -14.42 -2.61
N GLN A 44 8.72 -14.27 -2.05
CA GLN A 44 9.05 -14.86 -0.75
C GLN A 44 8.23 -14.23 0.40
N GLY A 45 8.03 -12.91 0.36
CA GLY A 45 7.19 -12.19 1.32
C GLY A 45 5.73 -12.62 1.23
N ASP A 46 5.15 -12.63 0.04
CA ASP A 46 3.77 -13.08 -0.21
C ASP A 46 3.57 -14.53 0.23
N TRP A 47 4.54 -15.41 -0.04
CA TRP A 47 4.49 -16.79 0.45
C TRP A 47 4.46 -16.87 1.99
N ALA A 48 5.32 -16.11 2.66
CA ALA A 48 5.40 -16.09 4.12
C ALA A 48 4.12 -15.54 4.75
N GLU A 49 3.58 -14.44 4.23
CA GLU A 49 2.30 -13.87 4.69
C GLU A 49 1.15 -14.86 4.52
N ASN A 50 1.08 -15.53 3.36
CA ASN A 50 0.05 -16.52 3.09
C ASN A 50 0.17 -17.75 4.00
N LEU A 51 1.38 -18.16 4.37
CA LEU A 51 1.60 -19.28 5.30
C LEU A 51 1.08 -18.93 6.70
N ILE A 52 1.46 -17.77 7.22
CA ILE A 52 1.04 -17.33 8.56
C ILE A 52 -0.47 -17.08 8.61
N THR A 53 -1.03 -16.42 7.60
CA THR A 53 -2.47 -16.15 7.51
C THR A 53 -3.26 -17.46 7.52
N ARG A 54 -2.85 -18.46 6.74
CA ARG A 54 -3.47 -19.79 6.74
C ARG A 54 -3.35 -20.47 8.10
N ALA A 55 -2.15 -20.49 8.68
CA ALA A 55 -1.95 -21.10 9.99
C ALA A 55 -2.86 -20.50 11.06
N ILE A 56 -3.01 -19.16 11.09
CA ILE A 56 -3.93 -18.48 12.00
C ILE A 56 -5.38 -18.89 11.73
N ASN A 57 -5.82 -18.82 10.47
CA ASN A 57 -7.21 -19.10 10.11
C ASN A 57 -7.62 -20.57 10.28
N GLU A 58 -6.68 -21.50 10.18
CA GLU A 58 -6.93 -22.93 10.36
C GLU A 58 -6.89 -23.36 11.83
N THR A 59 -6.13 -22.64 12.69
CA THR A 59 -5.90 -23.07 14.09
C THR A 59 -6.59 -22.20 15.13
N SER A 60 -6.78 -20.91 14.86
CA SER A 60 -7.39 -19.96 15.79
C SER A 60 -8.91 -20.01 15.70
N LYS A 61 -9.58 -20.20 16.84
CA LYS A 61 -11.04 -20.13 16.93
C LYS A 61 -11.58 -18.73 17.19
N ASN A 62 -10.71 -17.83 17.65
CA ASN A 62 -11.10 -16.51 18.17
C ASN A 62 -10.64 -15.35 17.28
N HIS A 63 -9.72 -15.60 16.35
CA HIS A 63 -9.13 -14.57 15.49
C HIS A 63 -9.11 -15.04 14.05
N VAL A 64 -9.40 -14.12 13.13
CA VAL A 64 -9.31 -14.34 11.68
C VAL A 64 -8.29 -13.35 11.14
N ALA A 65 -7.26 -13.87 10.49
CA ALA A 65 -6.31 -13.09 9.73
C ALA A 65 -6.89 -12.78 8.34
N ILE A 66 -6.82 -11.52 7.93
CA ILE A 66 -7.27 -11.03 6.63
C ILE A 66 -6.11 -10.30 5.94
N LYS A 67 -5.94 -10.51 4.63
CA LYS A 67 -5.02 -9.68 3.83
C LYS A 67 -5.66 -8.31 3.64
N TYR A 68 -4.89 -7.25 3.86
CA TYR A 68 -5.34 -5.86 3.70
C TYR A 68 -4.38 -5.12 2.78
N GLY A 69 -4.92 -4.31 1.87
CA GLY A 69 -4.17 -3.55 0.86
C GLY A 69 -4.35 -4.09 -0.57
N LYS A 70 -3.88 -3.31 -1.56
CA LYS A 70 -3.83 -3.75 -2.96
C LYS A 70 -2.74 -4.81 -3.11
N SER A 71 -3.16 -6.04 -3.37
CA SER A 71 -2.30 -7.22 -3.48
C SER A 71 -2.21 -7.75 -4.90
N ASP A 72 -2.31 -6.88 -5.91
CA ASP A 72 -2.14 -7.34 -7.29
C ASP A 72 -0.71 -7.81 -7.52
N ASP A 73 -0.59 -8.87 -8.31
CA ASP A 73 0.69 -9.47 -8.65
C ASP A 73 1.49 -8.58 -9.63
N LEU A 74 0.84 -7.57 -10.21
CA LEU A 74 1.42 -6.65 -11.19
C LEU A 74 2.74 -6.03 -10.71
N VAL A 75 3.78 -6.22 -11.51
CA VAL A 75 5.11 -5.66 -11.27
C VAL A 75 5.45 -4.63 -12.35
N ALA A 76 6.33 -3.68 -11.99
CA ALA A 76 6.82 -2.68 -12.91
C ALA A 76 7.42 -3.30 -14.17
N GLY A 77 6.89 -2.91 -15.34
CA GLY A 77 7.29 -3.45 -16.65
C GLY A 77 6.32 -4.50 -17.23
N GLU A 78 5.29 -4.90 -16.49
CA GLU A 78 4.22 -5.77 -16.98
C GLU A 78 3.06 -4.97 -17.58
N ASP A 79 2.36 -5.58 -18.53
CA ASP A 79 1.19 -4.97 -19.16
C ASP A 79 0.11 -4.68 -18.11
N GLY A 80 -0.33 -3.42 -18.03
CA GLY A 80 -1.36 -2.98 -17.09
C GLY A 80 -0.83 -2.42 -15.76
N PHE A 81 0.48 -2.50 -15.49
CA PHE A 81 1.09 -1.91 -14.29
C PHE A 81 0.90 -0.38 -14.24
N ASP A 82 1.01 0.31 -15.37
CA ASP A 82 0.88 1.76 -15.42
C ASP A 82 -0.51 2.25 -14.97
N SER A 83 -1.57 1.58 -15.42
CA SER A 83 -2.93 1.86 -14.98
C SER A 83 -3.11 1.57 -13.50
N PHE A 84 -2.66 0.39 -13.04
CA PHE A 84 -2.74 0.00 -11.64
C PHE A 84 -2.03 1.01 -10.73
N TYR A 85 -0.83 1.43 -11.12
CA TYR A 85 -0.01 2.37 -10.36
C TYR A 85 -0.62 3.77 -10.32
N ARG A 86 -1.21 4.24 -11.42
CA ARG A 86 -1.93 5.53 -11.45
C ARG A 86 -3.20 5.50 -10.62
N ASP A 87 -3.96 4.41 -10.67
CA ASP A 87 -5.16 4.24 -9.84
C ASP A 87 -4.80 4.14 -8.35
N PHE A 88 -3.66 3.54 -8.02
CA PHE A 88 -3.08 3.57 -6.68
C PHE A 88 -2.71 4.98 -6.24
N GLN A 89 -2.07 5.79 -7.09
CA GLN A 89 -1.77 7.19 -6.75
C GLN A 89 -3.04 8.02 -6.53
N THR A 90 -4.06 7.80 -7.35
CA THR A 90 -5.33 8.53 -7.24
C THR A 90 -6.08 8.19 -5.94
N GLU A 91 -5.91 6.97 -5.43
CA GLU A 91 -6.46 6.56 -4.13
C GLU A 91 -5.75 7.22 -2.94
N LEU A 92 -4.49 7.66 -3.12
CA LEU A 92 -3.70 8.34 -2.09
C LEU A 92 -3.99 9.85 -1.99
N ASP A 93 -4.60 10.44 -3.01
CA ASP A 93 -5.05 11.84 -3.06
C ASP A 93 -6.40 12.04 -2.33
#